data_AF-A0A7Y3L4M2-F1
#
_entry.id   AF-A0A7Y3L4M2-F1
#
_cell.length_a   1.000
_cell.length_b   1.000
_cell.length_c   1.000
_cell.angle_alpha   90.00
_cell.angle_beta   90.00
_cell.angle_gamma   90.00
#
_symmetry.space_group_name_H-M   'P 1'
#
loop_
_entity.id
_entity.type
_entity.pdbx_description
1 polymer ?
#
loop_
_entity_poly.entity_id
_entity_poly.type
_entity_poly.pdbx_seq_one_letter_code
_entity_poly.pdbx_strand_id
1 'polypeptide(L)'
;MDSLPALKQMESQLSIVCDRVSTLRAKLEDLLFRAQRISAAQKNMMANNDMMFGYDLQHFRRDVRGFSGELSSIPTVMGSIERTASYDEKAAKFAQNVMRLSTRLSQSLRALHDMSLLAHQHIRAADHKIEAWYMAQDVEELVMRGQGLPTSANKIVIATSTPPRGAGAPHAQA
;
A
#
# COMPACT_ATOMS: atom_id res chain seq x y z
N MET A 1 0.08 25.94 -10.05
CA MET A 1 -1.01 24.95 -10.02
C MET A 1 -1.60 25.02 -8.62
N ASP A 2 -2.92 25.12 -8.48
CA ASP A 2 -3.53 25.13 -7.15
C ASP A 2 -3.28 23.77 -6.47
N SER A 3 -2.61 23.79 -5.32
CA SER A 3 -2.26 22.59 -4.55
C SER A 3 -3.49 21.88 -3.98
N LEU A 4 -4.54 22.64 -3.67
CA LEU A 4 -5.80 22.16 -3.08
C LEU A 4 -6.53 21.08 -3.91
N PRO A 5 -6.87 21.28 -5.20
CA PRO A 5 -7.54 20.25 -6.01
C PRO A 5 -6.69 19.00 -6.17
N ALA A 6 -5.36 19.15 -6.35
CA ALA A 6 -4.44 18.02 -6.48
C ALA A 6 -4.39 17.19 -5.18
N LEU A 7 -4.37 17.84 -4.02
CA LEU A 7 -4.38 17.18 -2.71
C LEU A 7 -5.68 16.44 -2.42
N LYS A 8 -6.84 17.01 -2.81
CA LYS A 8 -8.15 16.33 -2.71
C LYS A 8 -8.20 15.07 -3.56
N GLN A 9 -7.71 15.15 -4.79
CA GLN A 9 -7.65 14.00 -5.68
C GLN A 9 -6.71 12.92 -5.13
N MET A 10 -5.54 13.32 -4.62
CA MET A 10 -4.56 12.42 -4.01
C MET A 10 -5.13 11.71 -2.76
N GLU A 11 -5.85 12.43 -1.91
CA GLU A 11 -6.54 11.84 -0.75
C GLU A 11 -7.52 10.74 -1.19
N SER A 12 -8.39 11.04 -2.17
CA SER A 12 -9.35 10.06 -2.69
C SER A 12 -8.65 8.85 -3.29
N GLN A 13 -7.59 9.05 -4.07
CA GLN A 13 -6.83 7.97 -4.69
C GLN A 13 -6.18 7.07 -3.64
N LEU A 14 -5.50 7.66 -2.64
CA LEU A 14 -4.86 6.91 -1.55
C LEU A 14 -5.89 6.13 -0.70
N SER A 15 -7.10 6.66 -0.51
CA SER A 15 -8.16 5.93 0.20
C SER A 15 -8.52 4.64 -0.52
N ILE A 16 -8.79 4.71 -1.83
CA ILE A 16 -9.12 3.53 -2.66
C ILE A 16 -7.97 2.51 -2.64
N VAL A 17 -6.73 2.99 -2.71
CA VAL A 17 -5.53 2.15 -2.70
C VAL A 17 -5.37 1.43 -1.36
N CYS A 18 -5.66 2.09 -0.23
CA CYS A 18 -5.69 1.44 1.09
C CYS A 18 -6.72 0.30 1.16
N ASP A 19 -7.92 0.52 0.61
CA ASP A 19 -8.99 -0.50 0.63
C ASP A 19 -8.62 -1.71 -0.25
N ARG A 20 -7.95 -1.46 -1.38
CA ARG A 20 -7.43 -2.53 -2.26
C ARG A 20 -6.34 -3.35 -1.58
N VAL A 21 -5.38 -2.73 -0.88
CA VAL A 21 -4.37 -3.47 -0.10
C VAL A 21 -5.03 -4.32 0.98
N SER A 22 -6.06 -3.79 1.65
CA SER A 22 -6.82 -4.53 2.65
C SER A 22 -7.53 -5.75 2.04
N THR A 23 -8.04 -5.61 0.83
CA THR A 23 -8.66 -6.71 0.07
C THR A 23 -7.64 -7.76 -0.33
N LEU A 24 -6.46 -7.37 -0.84
CA LEU A 24 -5.37 -8.30 -1.15
C LEU A 24 -4.92 -9.06 0.09
N ARG A 25 -4.81 -8.37 1.23
CA ARG A 25 -4.50 -8.98 2.51
C ARG A 25 -5.54 -10.05 2.88
N ALA A 26 -6.83 -9.72 2.85
CA ALA A 26 -7.88 -10.70 3.15
C ALA A 26 -7.84 -11.94 2.22
N LYS A 27 -7.59 -11.75 0.92
CA LYS A 27 -7.42 -12.88 -0.02
C LYS A 27 -6.21 -13.76 0.34
N LEU A 28 -5.10 -13.15 0.75
CA LEU A 28 -3.91 -13.88 1.15
C LEU A 28 -4.09 -14.61 2.50
N GLU A 29 -4.88 -14.05 3.43
CA GLU A 29 -5.27 -14.73 4.67
C GLU A 29 -6.07 -16.02 4.38
N ASP A 30 -7.03 -15.96 3.44
CA ASP A 30 -7.78 -17.14 3.00
C ASP A 30 -6.87 -18.20 2.36
N LEU A 31 -6.00 -17.78 1.45
CA LEU A 31 -5.02 -18.67 0.81
C LEU A 31 -4.08 -19.32 1.82
N LEU A 32 -3.59 -18.57 2.81
CA LEU A 32 -2.76 -19.09 3.89
C LEU A 32 -3.52 -20.16 4.70
N PHE A 33 -4.77 -19.87 5.10
CA PHE A 33 -5.59 -20.81 5.85
C PHE A 33 -5.82 -22.12 5.09
N ARG A 34 -6.13 -22.02 3.79
CA ARG A 34 -6.30 -23.17 2.91
C ARG A 34 -4.99 -23.95 2.76
N ALA A 35 -3.86 -23.29 2.55
CA ALA A 35 -2.55 -23.93 2.45
C ALA A 35 -2.19 -24.70 3.73
N GLN A 36 -2.48 -24.15 4.91
CA GLN A 36 -2.28 -24.82 6.19
C GLN A 36 -3.13 -26.09 6.31
N ARG A 37 -4.41 -26.02 5.91
CA ARG A 37 -5.31 -27.20 5.89
C ARG A 37 -4.82 -28.28 4.94
N ILE A 38 -4.39 -27.91 3.73
CA ILE A 38 -3.85 -28.85 2.74
C ILE A 38 -2.58 -29.53 3.28
N SER A 39 -1.65 -28.74 3.82
CA SER A 39 -0.42 -29.27 4.41
C SER A 39 -0.70 -30.20 5.60
N ALA A 40 -1.68 -29.89 6.44
CA ALA A 40 -2.10 -30.77 7.53
C ALA A 40 -2.73 -32.07 7.04
N ALA A 41 -3.60 -32.01 6.00
CA ALA A 41 -4.18 -33.20 5.39
C ALA A 41 -3.11 -34.13 4.82
N GLN A 42 -2.12 -33.57 4.12
CA GLN A 42 -0.97 -34.33 3.61
C GLN A 42 -0.18 -35.01 4.72
N LYS A 43 0.12 -34.31 5.82
CA LYS A 43 0.83 -34.89 6.98
C LYS A 43 0.07 -36.05 7.62
N ASN A 44 -1.26 -35.96 7.65
CA ASN A 44 -2.13 -36.96 8.27
C ASN A 44 -2.64 -38.01 7.28
N MET A 45 -2.12 -38.04 6.03
CA MET A 45 -2.56 -38.95 4.96
C MET A 45 -4.07 -38.89 4.68
N MET A 46 -4.68 -37.70 4.84
CA MET A 46 -6.09 -37.45 4.56
C MET A 46 -6.27 -36.93 3.13
N ALA A 47 -7.40 -37.24 2.51
CA ALA A 47 -7.76 -36.68 1.21
C ALA A 47 -7.93 -35.15 1.29
N ASN A 48 -7.37 -34.44 0.32
CA ASN A 48 -7.60 -33.00 0.13
C ASN A 48 -8.70 -32.78 -0.91
N ASN A 49 -9.73 -32.01 -0.55
CA ASN A 49 -10.87 -31.71 -1.42
C ASN A 49 -10.80 -30.30 -2.02
N ASP A 50 -9.74 -29.54 -1.76
CA ASP A 50 -9.58 -28.20 -2.30
C ASP A 50 -9.02 -28.23 -3.73
N MET A 51 -9.95 -28.29 -4.69
CA MET A 51 -9.63 -28.37 -6.12
C MET A 51 -9.30 -27.01 -6.76
N MET A 52 -9.62 -25.90 -6.07
CA MET A 52 -9.50 -24.54 -6.64
C MET A 52 -8.26 -23.79 -6.15
N PHE A 53 -7.53 -24.33 -5.18
CA PHE A 53 -6.41 -23.66 -4.52
C PHE A 53 -5.36 -23.11 -5.50
N GLY A 54 -4.91 -23.91 -6.47
CA GLY A 54 -3.95 -23.47 -7.48
C GLY A 54 -4.48 -22.35 -8.38
N TYR A 55 -5.76 -22.41 -8.76
CA TYR A 55 -6.41 -21.37 -9.57
C TYR A 55 -6.50 -20.05 -8.81
N ASP A 56 -6.91 -20.09 -7.53
CA ASP A 56 -7.06 -18.91 -6.69
C ASP A 56 -5.71 -18.26 -6.38
N LEU A 57 -4.66 -19.05 -6.19
CA LEU A 57 -3.30 -18.56 -6.02
C LEU A 57 -2.79 -17.82 -7.26
N GLN A 58 -3.05 -18.35 -8.46
CA GLN A 58 -2.71 -17.68 -9.71
C GLN A 58 -3.52 -16.38 -9.91
N HIS A 59 -4.80 -16.39 -9.53
CA HIS A 59 -5.66 -15.20 -9.58
C HIS A 59 -5.18 -14.11 -8.62
N PHE A 60 -4.83 -14.48 -7.40
CA PHE A 60 -4.25 -13.56 -6.42
C PHE A 60 -2.98 -12.90 -6.97
N ARG A 61 -2.06 -13.68 -7.54
CA ARG A 61 -0.85 -13.12 -8.17
C ARG A 61 -1.14 -12.16 -9.32
N ARG A 62 -2.15 -12.47 -10.15
CA ARG A 62 -2.60 -11.55 -11.21
C ARG A 62 -3.11 -10.24 -10.61
N ASP A 63 -3.90 -10.30 -9.55
CA ASP A 63 -4.44 -9.12 -8.88
C ASP A 63 -3.33 -8.26 -8.26
N VAL A 64 -2.32 -8.88 -7.62
CA VAL A 64 -1.14 -8.18 -7.08
C VAL A 64 -0.39 -7.43 -8.18
N ARG A 65 -0.12 -8.08 -9.32
CA ARG A 65 0.56 -7.45 -10.46
C ARG A 65 -0.26 -6.32 -11.09
N GLY A 66 -1.58 -6.51 -11.23
CA GLY A 66 -2.47 -5.46 -11.70
C GLY A 66 -2.46 -4.23 -10.78
N PHE A 67 -2.52 -4.45 -9.47
CA PHE A 67 -2.47 -3.38 -8.48
C PHE A 67 -1.11 -2.69 -8.41
N SER A 68 -0.01 -3.42 -8.63
CA SER A 68 1.34 -2.86 -8.71
C SER A 68 1.45 -1.76 -9.78
N GLY A 69 0.79 -1.96 -10.94
CA GLY A 69 0.71 -0.93 -11.99
C GLY A 69 0.02 0.36 -11.52
N GLU A 70 -1.06 0.26 -10.75
CA GLU A 70 -1.78 1.43 -10.24
C GLU A 70 -0.98 2.18 -9.17
N LEU A 71 -0.36 1.44 -8.24
CA LEU A 71 0.47 2.00 -7.17
C LEU A 71 1.66 2.80 -7.73
N SER A 72 2.17 2.39 -8.89
CA SER A 72 3.33 3.01 -9.56
C SER A 72 3.12 4.46 -9.96
N SER A 73 1.87 4.90 -10.13
CA SER A 73 1.56 6.28 -10.49
C SER A 73 1.66 7.25 -9.30
N ILE A 74 1.44 6.76 -8.07
CA ILE A 74 1.31 7.59 -6.86
C ILE A 74 2.59 8.36 -6.54
N PRO A 75 3.80 7.75 -6.53
CA PRO A 75 5.03 8.48 -6.26
C PRO A 75 5.26 9.65 -7.21
N THR A 76 4.93 9.47 -8.50
CA THR A 76 5.10 10.53 -9.52
C THR A 76 4.18 11.71 -9.26
N VAL A 77 2.89 11.45 -8.97
CA VAL A 77 1.92 12.50 -8.68
C VAL A 77 2.28 13.22 -7.37
N MET A 78 2.64 12.47 -6.32
CA MET A 78 3.11 13.05 -5.06
C MET A 78 4.37 13.90 -5.24
N GLY A 79 5.35 13.45 -6.04
CA GLY A 79 6.55 14.24 -6.33
C GLY A 79 6.25 15.53 -7.11
N SER A 80 5.20 15.54 -7.95
CA SER A 80 4.73 16.75 -8.63
C SER A 80 4.12 17.76 -7.65
N ILE A 81 3.28 17.26 -6.72
CA ILE A 81 2.70 18.08 -5.65
C ILE A 81 3.81 18.60 -4.74
N GLU A 82 4.77 17.76 -4.35
CA GLU A 82 5.93 18.15 -3.51
C GLU A 82 6.70 19.34 -4.09
N ARG A 83 6.96 19.35 -5.41
CA ARG A 83 7.70 20.44 -6.07
C ARG A 83 6.91 21.73 -6.24
N THR A 84 5.58 21.65 -6.21
CA THR A 84 4.68 22.79 -6.49
C THR A 84 3.93 23.27 -5.24
N ALA A 85 4.02 22.52 -4.15
CA ALA A 85 3.37 22.86 -2.89
C ALA A 85 3.95 24.15 -2.32
N SER A 86 3.04 25.02 -1.92
CA SER A 86 3.31 26.25 -1.21
C SER A 86 2.35 26.37 -0.04
N TYR A 87 2.61 27.32 0.85
CA TYR A 87 1.75 27.63 1.98
C TYR A 87 0.31 27.91 1.51
N ASP A 88 -0.64 27.16 2.05
CA ASP A 88 -2.08 27.33 1.84
C ASP A 88 -2.83 26.68 3.00
N GLU A 89 -3.42 27.49 3.87
CA GLU A 89 -4.16 27.04 5.05
C GLU A 89 -5.35 26.13 4.70
N LYS A 90 -5.99 26.36 3.55
CA LYS A 90 -7.12 25.53 3.11
C LYS A 90 -6.65 24.16 2.64
N ALA A 91 -5.43 24.08 2.09
CA ALA A 91 -4.82 22.84 1.62
C ALA A 91 -4.15 22.03 2.75
N ALA A 92 -3.74 22.67 3.85
CA ALA A 92 -3.01 22.03 4.96
C ALA A 92 -3.75 20.81 5.53
N LYS A 93 -5.08 20.88 5.69
CA LYS A 93 -5.91 19.74 6.15
C LYS A 93 -5.81 18.55 5.19
N PHE A 94 -5.86 18.79 3.88
CA PHE A 94 -5.75 17.74 2.87
C PHE A 94 -4.35 17.14 2.83
N ALA A 95 -3.31 17.95 2.97
CA ALA A 95 -1.93 17.48 3.07
C ALA A 95 -1.74 16.55 4.29
N GLN A 96 -2.32 16.89 5.44
CA GLN A 96 -2.31 16.03 6.64
C GLN A 96 -3.03 14.70 6.40
N ASN A 97 -4.18 14.72 5.70
CA ASN A 97 -4.90 13.50 5.34
C ASN A 97 -4.09 12.62 4.38
N VAL A 98 -3.45 13.21 3.37
CA VAL A 98 -2.52 12.51 2.46
C VAL A 98 -1.37 11.86 3.25
N MET A 99 -0.77 12.56 4.22
CA MET A 99 0.26 11.99 5.09
C MET A 99 -0.23 10.81 5.92
N ARG A 100 -1.42 10.93 6.53
CA ARG A 100 -2.04 9.86 7.30
C ARG A 100 -2.31 8.63 6.43
N LEU A 101 -2.88 8.83 5.24
CA LEU A 101 -3.19 7.75 4.31
C LEU A 101 -1.91 7.10 3.75
N SER A 102 -0.89 7.87 3.38
CA SER A 102 0.41 7.33 2.94
C SER A 102 1.07 6.49 4.03
N THR A 103 0.99 6.91 5.29
CA THR A 103 1.50 6.14 6.44
C THR A 103 0.73 4.84 6.62
N ARG A 104 -0.61 4.90 6.59
CA ARG A 104 -1.48 3.71 6.68
C ARG A 104 -1.22 2.73 5.54
N LEU A 105 -1.05 3.23 4.31
CA LEU A 105 -0.74 2.42 3.14
C LEU A 105 0.61 1.71 3.31
N SER A 106 1.65 2.43 3.73
CA SER A 106 2.98 1.85 3.99
C SER A 106 2.95 0.76 5.07
N GLN A 107 2.16 0.94 6.12
CA GLN A 107 1.96 -0.08 7.16
C GLN A 107 1.20 -1.29 6.63
N SER A 108 0.16 -1.06 5.82
CA SER A 108 -0.66 -2.14 5.25
C SER A 108 0.12 -2.98 4.24
N LEU A 109 0.96 -2.34 3.43
CA LEU A 109 1.88 -3.03 2.51
C LEU A 109 2.90 -3.90 3.26
N ARG A 110 3.48 -3.39 4.36
CA ARG A 110 4.36 -4.19 5.21
C ARG A 110 3.66 -5.39 5.83
N ALA A 111 2.46 -5.20 6.36
CA ALA A 111 1.66 -6.31 6.90
C ALA A 111 1.32 -7.36 5.82
N LEU A 112 1.00 -6.92 4.60
CA LEU A 112 0.79 -7.82 3.45
C LEU A 112 2.06 -8.63 3.13
N HIS A 113 3.22 -7.97 3.13
CA HIS A 113 4.50 -8.63 2.90
C HIS A 113 4.83 -9.68 3.96
N ASP A 114 4.74 -9.34 5.24
CA ASP A 114 5.04 -10.27 6.33
C ASP A 114 4.15 -11.52 6.26
N MET A 115 2.88 -11.31 5.90
CA MET A 115 1.94 -12.40 5.70
C MET A 115 2.23 -13.22 4.44
N SER A 116 2.74 -12.60 3.37
CA SER A 116 3.17 -13.31 2.16
C SER A 116 4.35 -14.23 2.43
N LEU A 117 5.27 -13.83 3.33
CA LEU A 117 6.37 -14.68 3.76
C LEU A 117 5.88 -15.88 4.59
N LEU A 118 4.90 -15.67 5.47
CA LEU A 118 4.27 -16.75 6.21
C LEU A 118 3.53 -17.72 5.26
N ALA A 119 2.71 -17.18 4.34
CA ALA A 119 2.00 -17.95 3.33
C ALA A 119 2.98 -18.74 2.43
N HIS A 120 4.09 -18.15 2.02
CA HIS A 120 5.13 -18.81 1.24
C HIS A 120 5.57 -20.15 1.85
N GLN A 121 5.79 -20.20 3.17
CA GLN A 121 6.23 -21.42 3.86
C GLN A 121 5.18 -22.55 3.77
N HIS A 122 3.91 -22.22 4.01
CA HIS A 122 2.82 -23.20 3.99
C HIS A 122 2.42 -23.65 2.59
N ILE A 123 2.39 -22.72 1.63
CA ILE A 123 2.07 -23.01 0.23
C ILE A 123 3.13 -23.93 -0.39
N ARG A 124 4.41 -23.74 -0.04
CA ARG A 124 5.49 -24.66 -0.43
C ARG A 124 5.30 -26.07 0.14
N ALA A 125 4.85 -26.17 1.39
CA ALA A 125 4.57 -27.44 2.03
C ALA A 125 3.37 -28.16 1.38
N ALA A 126 2.43 -27.40 0.80
CA ALA A 126 1.30 -27.89 0.02
C ALA A 126 1.64 -28.19 -1.46
N ASP A 127 2.93 -28.33 -1.79
CA ASP A 127 3.48 -28.65 -3.13
C ASP A 127 3.32 -27.57 -4.23
N HIS A 128 2.93 -26.35 -3.88
CA HIS A 128 2.85 -25.20 -4.81
C HIS A 128 4.11 -24.32 -4.74
N LYS A 129 5.28 -24.94 -4.89
CA LYS A 129 6.57 -24.29 -4.55
C LYS A 129 6.92 -23.10 -5.45
N ILE A 130 6.63 -23.21 -6.74
CA ILE A 130 6.97 -22.19 -7.74
C ILE A 130 6.04 -20.98 -7.55
N GLU A 131 4.75 -21.22 -7.40
CA GLU A 131 3.74 -20.19 -7.19
C GLU A 131 3.96 -19.44 -5.88
N ALA A 132 4.33 -20.14 -4.81
CA ALA A 132 4.69 -19.53 -3.53
C ALA A 132 5.87 -18.57 -3.66
N TRP A 133 6.90 -18.93 -4.44
CA TRP A 133 8.07 -18.08 -4.65
C TRP A 133 7.71 -16.82 -5.41
N TYR A 134 7.02 -16.96 -6.54
CA TYR A 134 6.61 -15.79 -7.31
C TYR A 134 5.63 -14.90 -6.57
N MET A 135 4.72 -15.46 -5.76
CA MET A 135 3.79 -14.67 -4.95
C MET A 135 4.55 -13.76 -3.98
N ALA A 136 5.56 -14.28 -3.28
CA ALA A 136 6.37 -13.50 -2.37
C ALA A 136 7.11 -12.36 -3.10
N GLN A 137 7.67 -12.64 -4.28
CA GLN A 137 8.32 -11.62 -5.11
C GLN A 137 7.34 -10.55 -5.62
N ASP A 138 6.18 -10.96 -6.12
CA ASP A 138 5.15 -10.05 -6.63
C ASP A 138 4.70 -9.08 -5.50
N VAL A 139 4.60 -9.57 -4.26
CA VAL A 139 4.26 -8.74 -3.08
C VAL A 139 5.44 -7.86 -2.64
N GLU A 140 6.67 -8.39 -2.63
CA GLU A 140 7.87 -7.61 -2.30
C GLU A 140 8.04 -6.41 -3.24
N GLU A 141 7.88 -6.62 -4.55
CA GLU A 141 7.93 -5.56 -5.56
C GLU A 141 6.83 -4.52 -5.32
N LEU A 142 5.62 -4.96 -4.98
CA LEU A 142 4.51 -4.06 -4.62
C LEU A 142 4.87 -3.19 -3.40
N VAL A 143 5.47 -3.77 -2.37
CA VAL A 143 5.90 -3.02 -1.18
C VAL A 143 6.97 -2.01 -1.54
N MET A 144 7.99 -2.38 -2.32
CA MET A 144 9.05 -1.47 -2.75
C MET A 144 8.50 -0.23 -3.46
N ARG A 145 7.44 -0.37 -4.28
CA ARG A 145 6.79 0.77 -4.95
C ARG A 145 6.09 1.74 -3.99
N GLY A 146 5.67 1.26 -2.83
CA GLY A 146 5.08 2.08 -1.76
C GLY A 146 6.11 2.64 -0.78
N GLN A 147 7.39 2.25 -0.88
CA GLN A 147 8.43 2.78 0.00
C GLN A 147 8.69 4.26 -0.31
N GLY A 148 8.67 5.11 0.71
CA GLY A 148 8.95 6.54 0.58
C GLY A 148 7.71 7.45 0.44
N LEU A 149 6.51 6.90 0.24
CA LEU A 149 5.27 7.70 0.21
C LEU A 149 5.09 8.57 1.49
N PRO A 150 5.32 8.06 2.72
CA PRO A 150 5.21 8.90 3.92
C PRO A 150 6.21 10.07 3.92
N THR A 151 7.42 9.86 3.41
CA THR A 151 8.46 10.90 3.35
C THR A 151 8.04 12.04 2.43
N SER A 152 7.56 11.73 1.22
CA SER A 152 7.06 12.75 0.30
C SER A 152 5.81 13.45 0.83
N ALA A 153 4.88 12.73 1.45
CA ALA A 153 3.70 13.36 2.05
C ALA A 153 4.08 14.34 3.17
N ASN A 154 5.06 13.99 4.02
CA ASN A 154 5.52 14.86 5.08
C ASN A 154 6.11 16.18 4.55
N LYS A 155 6.86 16.12 3.45
CA LYS A 155 7.38 17.34 2.80
C LYS A 155 6.26 18.24 2.29
N ILE A 156 5.21 17.65 1.72
CA ILE A 156 4.02 18.40 1.27
C ILE A 156 3.31 19.07 2.46
N VAL A 157 3.18 18.37 3.60
CA VAL A 157 2.63 18.96 4.83
C VAL A 157 3.46 20.17 5.26
N ILE A 158 4.78 20.02 5.37
CA ILE A 158 5.67 21.13 5.76
C ILE A 158 5.50 22.32 4.82
N ALA A 159 5.51 22.10 3.51
CA ALA A 159 5.36 23.16 2.51
C ALA A 159 4.01 23.88 2.60
N THR A 160 2.93 23.15 2.85
CA THR A 160 1.57 23.71 2.91
C THR A 160 1.22 24.37 4.23
N SER A 161 1.86 23.95 5.35
CA SER A 161 1.57 24.47 6.68
C SER A 161 2.57 25.52 7.18
N THR A 162 3.69 25.74 6.50
CA THR A 162 4.73 26.68 6.93
C THR A 162 4.63 28.00 6.16
N PRO A 163 4.32 29.13 6.82
CA PRO A 163 4.29 30.43 6.16
C PRO A 163 5.66 30.80 5.56
N PRO A 164 5.71 31.55 4.44
CA PRO A 164 6.96 32.10 3.93
C PRO A 164 7.63 32.97 4.99
N ARG A 165 8.95 32.86 5.16
CA ARG A 165 9.72 33.74 6.05
C ARG A 165 9.45 35.20 5.67
N GLY A 166 8.80 35.95 6.56
CA GLY A 166 8.40 37.35 6.35
C GLY A 166 6.89 37.61 6.40
N ALA A 167 6.04 36.57 6.42
CA ALA A 167 4.59 36.72 6.45
C ALA A 167 3.98 36.96 7.86
N GLY A 168 4.81 37.10 8.91
CA GLY A 168 4.32 37.18 10.28
C GLY A 168 5.34 37.72 11.27
N ALA A 169 5.69 39.00 11.14
CA ALA A 169 5.90 39.82 12.33
C ALA A 169 4.59 40.59 12.51
N PRO A 170 3.74 40.28 13.53
CA PRO A 170 2.72 41.24 13.91
C PRO A 170 3.47 42.51 14.30
N HIS A 171 3.24 43.60 13.56
CA HIS A 171 3.59 44.92 14.03
C HIS A 171 2.92 45.10 15.39
N ALA A 172 3.70 44.96 16.46
CA ALA A 172 3.38 45.56 17.74
C ALA A 172 3.35 47.08 17.48
N GLN A 173 2.17 47.58 17.14
CA GLN A 173 1.92 49.00 17.06
C GLN A 173 1.90 49.55 18.49
N ALA A 174 2.86 50.44 18.73
CA ALA A 174 2.91 51.58 19.64
C ALA A 174 2.22 51.48 21.00
#